data_AF-A0A1X1QFI3-F1
#
_entry.id   AF-A0A1X1QFI3-F1
#
_cell.length_a   1.000
_cell.length_b   1.000
_cell.length_c   1.000
_cell.angle_alpha   90.00
_cell.angle_beta   90.00
_cell.angle_gamma   90.00
#
_symmetry.space_group_name_H-M   'P 1'
#
loop_
_entity.id
_entity.type
_entity.pdbx_description
1 polymer ?
#
loop_
_entity_poly.entity_id
_entity_poly.type
_entity_poly.pdbx_seq_one_letter_code
_entity_poly.pdbx_strand_id
1 'polypeptide(L)'
;MFKHPINSRSNSLDGLKSIHLNLNSQRQLTKQVKEILSPQLALHCLHAIHTNDKIVLFTDSSAWASKLLFMRRTILKNLSALTKRPIKNFNVKVLPKTSIQTKHKLRHTKRASKQTIINLNQPYNLDRNDVLSIALKKLADTL
;
A
#
# COMPACT_ATOMS: atom_id res chain seq x y z
N MET A 1 10.82 -9.81 -8.48
CA MET A 1 11.40 -8.52 -8.92
C MET A 1 10.32 -7.73 -9.65
N PHE A 2 9.70 -6.76 -8.99
CA PHE A 2 8.72 -5.88 -9.64
C PHE A 2 9.46 -4.66 -10.22
N LYS A 3 9.73 -4.69 -11.53
CA LYS A 3 10.16 -3.51 -12.27
C LYS A 3 8.95 -3.04 -13.09
N HIS A 4 8.27 -2.00 -12.64
CA HIS A 4 7.41 -1.21 -13.52
C HIS A 4 8.16 0.08 -13.84
N PRO A 5 8.42 0.40 -15.12
CA PRO A 5 8.91 1.71 -15.49
C PRO A 5 7.76 2.70 -15.27
N ILE A 6 7.94 3.64 -14.34
CA ILE A 6 7.08 4.83 -14.26
C ILE A 6 7.48 5.70 -15.44
N ASN A 7 6.96 5.37 -16.63
CA ASN A 7 7.13 6.22 -17.80
C ASN A 7 6.03 7.28 -17.73
N SER A 8 6.39 8.43 -17.16
CA SER A 8 5.55 9.62 -17.00
C SER A 8 5.34 10.30 -18.33
N ARG A 9 4.11 10.21 -18.89
CA ARG A 9 3.54 11.18 -19.87
C ARG A 9 2.07 10.92 -20.25
N SER A 10 1.25 10.37 -19.35
CA SER A 10 -0.21 10.51 -19.46
C SER A 10 -0.65 11.65 -18.55
N ASN A 11 -1.48 12.56 -19.04
CA ASN A 11 -2.07 13.66 -18.27
C ASN A 11 -2.45 13.17 -16.87
N SER A 12 -1.88 13.78 -15.82
CA SER A 12 -2.08 13.38 -14.41
C SER A 12 -3.57 13.18 -14.06
N LEU A 13 -4.45 13.95 -14.71
CA LEU A 13 -5.91 13.88 -14.64
C LEU A 13 -6.49 12.54 -15.12
N ASP A 14 -5.97 11.94 -16.20
CA ASP A 14 -6.43 10.64 -16.72
C ASP A 14 -6.01 9.49 -15.79
N GLY A 15 -4.82 9.59 -15.19
CA GLY A 15 -4.35 8.68 -14.15
C GLY A 15 -5.26 8.70 -12.94
N LEU A 16 -5.55 9.88 -12.39
CA LEU A 16 -6.46 10.03 -11.24
C LEU A 16 -7.88 9.56 -11.56
N LYS A 17 -8.41 9.90 -12.74
CA LYS A 17 -9.73 9.47 -13.18
C LYS A 17 -9.82 7.94 -13.28
N SER A 18 -8.82 7.29 -13.87
CA SER A 18 -8.78 5.83 -13.98
C SER A 18 -8.69 5.15 -12.62
N ILE A 19 -7.91 5.71 -11.68
CA ILE A 19 -7.84 5.21 -10.28
C ILE A 19 -9.20 5.38 -9.59
N HIS A 20 -9.85 6.53 -9.72
CA HIS A 20 -11.15 6.78 -9.11
C HIS A 20 -12.22 5.81 -9.61
N LEU A 21 -12.29 5.61 -10.94
CA LEU A 21 -13.20 4.64 -11.55
C LEU A 21 -12.92 3.21 -11.06
N ASN A 22 -11.64 2.83 -10.96
CA ASN A 22 -11.25 1.53 -10.44
C ASN A 22 -11.69 1.33 -8.98
N LEU A 23 -11.42 2.30 -8.10
CA LEU A 23 -11.85 2.26 -6.71
C LEU A 23 -13.38 2.15 -6.57
N ASN A 24 -14.14 2.89 -7.36
CA ASN A 24 -15.60 2.79 -7.35
C ASN A 24 -16.09 1.42 -7.81
N SER A 25 -15.49 0.87 -8.86
CA SER A 25 -15.82 -0.47 -9.34
C SER A 25 -15.54 -1.56 -8.28
N GLN A 26 -14.44 -1.44 -7.55
CA GLN A 26 -14.08 -2.37 -6.46
C GLN A 26 -15.04 -2.24 -5.27
N ARG A 27 -15.46 -1.01 -4.93
CA ARG A 27 -16.45 -0.76 -3.88
C ARG A 27 -17.80 -1.37 -4.24
N GLN A 28 -18.25 -1.18 -5.47
CA GLN A 28 -19.51 -1.76 -5.96
C GLN A 28 -19.46 -3.28 -5.96
N LEU A 29 -18.37 -3.88 -6.46
CA LEU A 29 -18.17 -5.32 -6.41
C LEU A 29 -18.21 -5.84 -4.97
N THR A 30 -17.56 -5.13 -4.04
CA THR A 30 -17.57 -5.51 -2.61
C THR A 30 -18.98 -5.51 -2.04
N LYS A 31 -19.82 -4.53 -2.39
CA LYS A 31 -21.24 -4.51 -1.96
C LYS A 31 -22.01 -5.70 -2.51
N GLN A 32 -21.90 -5.95 -3.82
CA GLN A 32 -22.58 -7.08 -4.48
C GLN A 32 -22.17 -8.43 -3.87
N VAL A 33 -20.88 -8.63 -3.62
CA VAL A 33 -20.39 -9.85 -2.96
C VAL A 33 -20.98 -9.98 -1.55
N LYS A 34 -21.05 -8.88 -0.78
CA LYS A 34 -21.64 -8.90 0.56
C LYS A 34 -23.12 -9.23 0.57
N GLU A 35 -23.88 -8.77 -0.43
CA GLU A 35 -25.31 -9.08 -0.56
C GLU A 35 -25.57 -10.56 -0.87
N ILE A 36 -24.65 -11.21 -1.59
CA ILE A 36 -24.72 -12.65 -1.90
C ILE A 36 -24.35 -13.51 -0.67
N LEU A 37 -23.52 -12.97 0.23
CA LEU A 37 -23.03 -13.69 1.40
C LEU A 37 -24.03 -13.64 2.55
N SER A 38 -23.97 -14.64 3.43
CA SER A 38 -24.69 -14.59 4.70
C SER A 38 -24.17 -13.42 5.56
N PRO A 39 -24.98 -12.83 6.46
CA PRO A 39 -24.60 -11.65 7.22
C PRO A 39 -23.30 -11.82 8.01
N GLN A 40 -23.05 -13.03 8.53
CA GLN A 40 -21.81 -13.36 9.23
C GLN A 40 -20.59 -13.35 8.28
N LEU A 41 -20.71 -13.93 7.08
CA LEU A 41 -19.63 -13.95 6.09
C LEU A 41 -19.39 -12.56 5.49
N ALA A 42 -20.44 -11.77 5.29
CA ALA A 42 -20.36 -10.41 4.77
C ALA A 42 -19.57 -9.48 5.70
N LEU A 43 -19.68 -9.68 7.02
CA LEU A 43 -18.93 -8.91 8.03
C LEU A 43 -17.42 -9.16 7.90
N HIS A 44 -17.02 -10.41 7.68
CA HIS A 44 -15.62 -10.82 7.56
C HIS A 44 -15.06 -10.72 6.13
N CYS A 45 -15.88 -10.36 5.15
CA CYS A 45 -15.44 -10.00 3.81
C CYS A 45 -15.05 -8.51 3.78
N LEU A 46 -13.76 -8.20 3.83
CA LEU A 46 -13.27 -6.82 3.88
C LEU A 46 -13.40 -6.14 2.51
N HIS A 47 -12.83 -6.75 1.48
CA HIS A 47 -12.78 -6.21 0.12
C HIS A 47 -12.92 -7.31 -0.93
N ALA A 48 -13.50 -6.96 -2.07
CA ALA A 48 -13.49 -7.77 -3.27
C ALA A 48 -12.83 -6.99 -4.40
N ILE A 49 -11.87 -7.61 -5.08
CA ILE A 49 -11.19 -7.03 -6.23
C ILE A 49 -11.36 -7.96 -7.42
N HIS A 50 -11.67 -7.38 -8.58
CA HIS A 50 -11.64 -8.06 -9.85
C HIS A 50 -10.41 -7.59 -10.64
N THR A 51 -9.56 -8.52 -11.03
CA THR A 51 -8.36 -8.26 -11.83
C THR A 51 -8.32 -9.23 -13.00
N ASN A 52 -8.48 -8.69 -14.20
CA ASN A 52 -8.59 -9.46 -15.44
C ASN A 52 -9.72 -10.50 -15.38
N ASP A 53 -9.37 -11.78 -15.19
CA ASP A 53 -10.31 -12.92 -15.09
C ASP A 53 -10.32 -13.52 -13.67
N LYS A 54 -9.81 -12.79 -12.67
CA LYS A 54 -9.61 -13.28 -11.31
C LYS A 54 -10.36 -12.42 -10.31
N ILE A 55 -11.05 -13.07 -9.37
CA ILE A 55 -11.62 -12.42 -8.19
C ILE A 55 -10.78 -12.77 -6.98
N VAL A 56 -10.43 -11.74 -6.21
CA VAL A 56 -9.74 -11.86 -4.94
C VAL A 56 -10.62 -11.28 -3.84
N LEU A 57 -11.03 -12.12 -2.90
CA LEU A 57 -11.68 -11.66 -1.67
C LEU A 57 -10.64 -11.50 -0.57
N PHE A 58 -10.80 -10.47 0.25
CA PHE A 58 -9.99 -10.22 1.42
C PHE A 58 -10.81 -10.44 2.67
N THR A 59 -10.22 -11.11 3.65
CA THR A 59 -10.86 -11.41 4.93
C THR A 59 -9.90 -11.20 6.09
N ASP A 60 -10.41 -11.08 7.31
CA ASP A 60 -9.63 -10.79 8.51
C ASP A 60 -9.05 -12.04 9.18
N SER A 61 -9.53 -13.25 8.86
CA SER A 61 -9.04 -14.50 9.46
C SER A 61 -8.97 -15.68 8.49
N SER A 62 -8.09 -16.63 8.79
CA SER A 62 -7.98 -17.89 8.03
C SER A 62 -9.23 -18.75 8.11
N ALA A 63 -9.92 -18.77 9.26
CA ALA A 63 -11.16 -19.51 9.42
C ALA A 63 -12.26 -19.00 8.46
N TRP A 64 -12.38 -17.68 8.31
CA TRP A 64 -13.32 -17.08 7.37
C TRP A 64 -12.88 -17.25 5.92
N ALA A 65 -11.57 -17.27 5.65
CA ALA A 65 -11.05 -17.57 4.32
C ALA A 65 -11.49 -18.96 3.83
N SER A 66 -11.38 -19.98 4.68
CA SER A 66 -11.83 -21.34 4.36
C SER A 66 -13.32 -21.41 4.10
N LYS A 67 -14.14 -20.72 4.91
CA LYS A 67 -15.61 -20.66 4.69
C LYS A 67 -15.96 -19.95 3.36
N LEU A 68 -15.28 -18.86 3.02
CA LEU A 68 -15.46 -18.17 1.75
C LEU A 68 -15.06 -19.03 0.55
N LEU A 69 -13.97 -19.80 0.67
CA LEU A 69 -13.54 -20.76 -0.35
C LEU A 69 -14.55 -21.89 -0.55
N PHE A 70 -15.18 -22.38 0.53
CA PHE A 70 -16.26 -23.36 0.44
C PHE A 70 -17.45 -22.81 -0.37
N MET A 71 -17.80 -21.54 -0.17
CA MET A 71 -18.87 -20.85 -0.88
C MET A 71 -18.51 -20.42 -2.31
N ARG A 72 -17.31 -20.74 -2.81
CA ARG A 72 -16.79 -20.29 -4.12
C ARG A 72 -17.77 -20.51 -5.27
N ARG A 73 -18.39 -21.69 -5.37
CA ARG A 73 -19.31 -22.02 -6.48
C ARG A 73 -20.51 -21.08 -6.50
N THR A 74 -21.12 -20.86 -5.34
CA THR A 74 -22.29 -19.98 -5.18
C THR A 74 -21.93 -18.53 -5.49
N ILE A 75 -20.80 -18.05 -4.97
CA ILE A 75 -20.31 -16.69 -5.23
C ILE A 75 -20.04 -16.49 -6.72
N LEU A 76 -19.31 -17.41 -7.36
CA LEU A 76 -18.99 -17.31 -8.79
C LEU A 76 -20.25 -17.39 -9.67
N LYS A 77 -21.21 -18.24 -9.34
CA LYS A 77 -22.48 -18.34 -10.09
C LYS A 77 -23.24 -17.01 -10.06
N ASN A 78 -23.43 -16.43 -8.88
CA ASN A 78 -24.14 -15.15 -8.75
C ASN A 78 -23.37 -13.99 -9.39
N LEU A 79 -22.04 -13.95 -9.26
CA LEU A 79 -21.23 -12.91 -9.91
C LEU A 79 -21.20 -13.06 -11.43
N SER A 80 -21.21 -14.28 -11.97
CA SER A 80 -21.28 -14.52 -13.41
C SER A 80 -22.62 -14.07 -14.02
N ALA A 81 -23.70 -14.09 -13.25
CA ALA A 81 -24.98 -13.51 -13.70
C ALA A 81 -24.92 -11.98 -13.81
N LEU A 82 -24.11 -11.34 -12.95
CA LEU A 82 -23.95 -9.89 -12.91
C LEU A 82 -22.87 -9.37 -13.87
N THR A 83 -21.91 -10.22 -14.23
CA THR A 83 -20.75 -9.85 -15.05
C THR A 83 -20.77 -10.57 -16.38
N LYS A 84 -20.71 -9.81 -17.48
CA LYS A 84 -20.69 -10.37 -18.86
C LYS A 84 -19.42 -11.16 -19.20
N ARG A 85 -18.45 -11.26 -18.29
CA ARG A 85 -17.15 -11.91 -18.51
C ARG A 85 -16.97 -13.11 -17.57
N PRO A 86 -16.46 -14.24 -18.07
CA PRO A 86 -16.26 -15.42 -17.25
C PRO A 86 -15.10 -15.22 -16.27
N ILE A 87 -15.35 -15.46 -14.99
CA ILE A 87 -14.34 -15.43 -13.93
C ILE A 87 -13.66 -16.80 -13.87
N LYS A 88 -12.36 -16.87 -14.20
CA LYS A 88 -11.60 -18.13 -14.24
C LYS A 88 -11.01 -18.50 -12.89
N ASN A 89 -10.57 -17.51 -12.11
CA ASN A 89 -9.90 -17.78 -10.83
C ASN A 89 -10.61 -17.06 -9.67
N PHE A 90 -10.70 -17.75 -8.55
CA PHE A 90 -11.20 -17.21 -7.29
C PHE A 90 -10.21 -17.51 -6.19
N ASN A 91 -9.71 -16.45 -5.56
CA ASN A 91 -8.74 -16.53 -4.48
C ASN A 91 -9.30 -15.81 -3.26
N VAL A 92 -8.95 -16.30 -2.08
CA VAL A 92 -9.22 -15.61 -0.82
C VAL A 92 -7.89 -15.33 -0.14
N LYS A 93 -7.68 -14.09 0.27
CA LYS A 93 -6.48 -13.64 0.98
C LYS A 93 -6.87 -13.18 2.38
N VAL A 94 -6.12 -13.64 3.36
CA VAL A 94 -6.24 -13.13 4.73
C VAL A 94 -5.42 -11.85 4.81
N LEU A 95 -6.08 -10.75 5.10
CA LEU A 95 -5.42 -9.53 5.52
C LEU A 95 -5.24 -9.67 7.03
N PRO A 96 -4.01 -9.89 7.54
CA PRO A 96 -3.80 -9.85 8.97
C PRO A 96 -4.30 -8.48 9.44
N LYS A 97 -5.02 -8.44 10.56
CA LYS A 97 -5.22 -7.18 11.26
C LYS A 97 -3.84 -6.64 11.47
N THR A 98 -3.45 -5.62 10.71
CA THR A 98 -2.29 -4.82 11.02
C THR A 98 -2.65 -4.31 12.40
N SER A 99 -2.13 -4.98 13.44
CA SER A 99 -1.96 -4.33 14.72
C SER A 99 -1.23 -3.08 14.31
N ILE A 100 -1.96 -1.98 14.25
CA ILE A 100 -1.34 -0.68 14.25
C ILE A 100 -0.56 -0.80 15.54
N GLN A 101 0.74 -1.10 15.42
CA GLN A 101 1.70 -0.91 16.47
C GLN A 101 1.70 0.60 16.65
N THR A 102 0.65 1.07 17.32
CA THR A 102 0.53 2.40 17.85
C THR A 102 1.74 2.47 18.77
N LYS A 103 2.61 3.44 18.46
CA LYS A 103 3.94 3.62 19.04
C LYS A 103 5.08 2.83 18.35
N HIS A 104 5.18 2.88 17.03
CA HIS A 104 6.47 3.37 16.53
C HIS A 104 6.63 4.76 17.18
N LYS A 105 7.36 4.84 18.31
CA LYS A 105 7.87 6.11 18.83
C LYS A 105 8.33 6.87 17.60
N LEU A 106 7.73 8.03 17.32
CA LEU A 106 8.20 8.93 16.28
C LEU A 106 9.70 9.03 16.49
N ARG A 107 10.48 8.33 15.66
CA ARG A 107 11.92 8.45 15.70
C ARG A 107 12.14 9.82 15.10
N HIS A 108 12.18 10.81 15.98
CA HIS A 108 12.72 12.10 15.62
C HIS A 108 14.07 11.80 14.96
N THR A 109 14.23 12.30 13.75
CA THR A 109 15.53 12.32 13.08
C THR A 109 16.51 12.92 14.07
N LYS A 110 17.51 12.15 14.51
CA LYS A 110 18.52 12.65 15.43
C LYS A 110 19.28 13.75 14.71
N ARG A 111 18.88 15.00 14.95
CA ARG A 111 19.60 16.18 14.45
C ARG A 111 20.95 16.24 15.16
N ALA A 112 21.99 16.64 14.45
CA ALA A 112 23.28 16.90 15.07
C ALA A 112 23.12 17.92 16.21
N SER A 113 23.82 17.70 17.32
CA SER A 113 23.76 18.65 18.43
C SER A 113 24.43 19.97 18.02
N LYS A 114 24.01 21.09 18.61
CA LYS A 114 24.66 22.40 18.37
C LYS A 114 26.18 22.32 18.61
N GLN A 115 26.59 21.54 19.62
CA GLN A 115 28.01 21.34 19.93
C GLN A 115 28.75 20.61 18.81
N THR A 116 28.11 19.62 18.17
CA THR A 116 28.69 18.90 17.03
C THR A 116 28.92 19.83 15.85
N ILE A 117 27.96 20.72 15.55
CA ILE A 117 28.07 21.71 14.46
C ILE A 117 29.16 22.75 14.78
N ILE A 118 29.27 23.18 16.04
CA ILE A 118 30.33 24.11 16.48
C ILE A 118 31.71 23.47 16.33
N ASN A 119 31.87 22.23 16.76
CA ASN A 119 33.15 21.50 16.66
C ASN A 119 33.56 21.25 15.20
N LEU A 120 32.61 21.03 14.29
CA LEU A 120 32.87 20.88 12.85
C LEU A 120 33.32 22.19 12.18
N ASN A 121 32.88 23.34 12.72
CA ASN A 121 33.23 24.67 12.23
C ASN A 121 34.44 25.30 12.93
N GLN A 122 35.10 24.58 13.85
CA GLN A 122 36.31 25.08 14.49
C GLN A 122 37.42 25.20 13.45
N PRO A 123 38.19 26.31 13.45
CA PRO A 123 39.34 26.45 12.58
C PRO A 123 40.41 25.47 13.04
N TYR A 124 40.50 24.30 12.38
CA TYR A 124 41.72 23.52 12.41
C TYR A 124 42.82 24.36 11.75
N ASN A 125 44.05 24.27 12.27
CA ASN A 125 45.25 24.93 11.71
C ASN A 125 45.66 24.30 10.35
N LEU A 126 44.72 24.24 9.43
CA LEU A 126 44.87 23.81 8.06
C LEU A 126 44.68 25.04 7.18
N ASP A 127 45.44 25.14 6.10
CA ASP A 127 45.33 26.24 5.16
C ASP A 127 43.87 26.46 4.73
N ARG A 128 43.43 27.72 4.62
CA ARG A 128 42.04 28.12 4.34
C ARG A 128 41.40 27.47 3.09
N ASN A 129 42.20 26.85 2.23
CA ASN A 129 41.80 26.22 0.99
C ASN A 129 42.02 24.69 0.97
N ASP A 130 42.31 24.07 2.12
CA ASP A 130 42.42 22.62 2.21
C ASP A 130 41.06 21.96 1.90
N VAL A 131 41.09 20.91 1.07
CA VAL A 131 39.92 20.14 0.62
C VAL A 131 39.10 19.64 1.82
N LEU A 132 39.77 19.28 2.91
CA LEU A 132 39.12 18.82 4.14
C LEU A 132 38.32 19.94 4.82
N SER A 133 38.88 21.16 4.88
CA SER A 133 38.20 22.31 5.50
C SER A 133 36.90 22.67 4.78
N ILE A 134 36.91 22.59 3.45
CA ILE A 134 35.74 22.85 2.59
C ILE A 134 34.69 21.74 2.77
N ALA A 135 35.11 20.48 2.87
CA ALA A 135 34.20 19.35 3.08
C ALA A 135 33.52 19.39 4.45
N LEU A 136 34.26 19.73 5.52
CA LEU A 136 33.72 19.84 6.88
C LEU A 136 32.69 20.97 6.98
N LYS A 137 32.95 22.12 6.35
CA LYS A 137 31.99 23.23 6.27
C LYS A 137 30.71 22.83 5.55
N LYS A 138 30.83 22.18 4.38
CA LYS A 138 29.66 21.68 3.62
C LYS A 138 28.85 20.66 4.43
N LEU A 139 29.51 19.79 5.20
CA LEU A 139 28.83 18.84 6.07
C LEU A 139 28.04 19.57 7.17
N ALA A 140 28.65 20.56 7.82
CA ALA A 140 27.99 21.36 8.85
C ALA A 140 26.73 22.08 8.34
N ASP A 141 26.74 22.57 7.10
CA ASP A 141 25.59 23.24 6.47
C ASP A 141 24.41 22.28 6.16
N THR A 142 24.65 20.96 6.11
CA THR A 142 23.64 19.94 5.79
C THR A 142 23.01 19.25 7.00
N LEU A 143 23.50 19.52 8.22
CA LEU A 143 23.10 18.85 9.49
C LEU A 143 22.14 19.70 10.36
#